data_AF-F4MKA3-F1
#
_entry.id   AF-F4MKA3-F1
#
_cell.length_a   1.000
_cell.length_b   1.000
_cell.length_c   1.000
_cell.angle_alpha   90.00
_cell.angle_beta   90.00
_cell.angle_gamma   90.00
#
_symmetry.space_group_name_H-M   'P 1'
#
loop_
_entity.id
_entity.type
_entity.pdbx_description
1 polymer ?
#
loop_
_entity_poly.entity_id
_entity_poly.type
_entity_poly.pdbx_seq_one_letter_code
_entity_poly.pdbx_strand_id
1 'polypeptide(L)'
;PGELPAQEKLILNRSGRRILLKDLMIRPNISTGMRKLIGALEAHTNGLRFTVNTRGQMDVVDVTYSNIKHAILQPCERELIVLVHFHLKTPILVGKKRTLDVQFYTEAGTQTDDLDNRRTRSYHDPDETLDEMREREMKKKLNGEFKRFVQQVEEVSKVEFDLPYRELKFSGVPLKSNVEILPTANCLVHLVEWPPFVLPLEDIEIVSFERVSHGLRNFDMIFVFQDYNKPVKRIDLIPIEYLDNLKRWLNELEIVWYEGKQNLNWA
;
A
#
# COMPACT_ATOMS: atom_id res chain seq x y z
N PRO A 1 11.23 -25.92 -1.39
CA PRO A 1 10.96 -24.70 -2.19
C PRO A 1 10.01 -25.05 -3.35
N GLY A 2 8.72 -24.72 -3.19
CA GLY A 2 7.70 -25.01 -4.20
C GLY A 2 7.86 -24.15 -5.45
N GLU A 3 7.70 -24.77 -6.60
CA GLU A 3 7.67 -24.13 -7.93
C GLU A 3 6.68 -22.95 -7.93
N LEU A 4 7.02 -21.87 -8.63
CA LEU A 4 6.06 -20.78 -8.81
C LEU A 4 4.92 -21.30 -9.70
N PRO A 5 3.66 -21.02 -9.36
CA PRO A 5 2.56 -21.37 -10.24
C PRO A 5 2.77 -20.69 -11.59
N ALA A 6 2.55 -21.44 -12.67
CA ALA A 6 2.69 -20.93 -14.02
C ALA A 6 1.76 -19.72 -14.21
N GLN A 7 2.34 -18.60 -14.62
CA GLN A 7 1.57 -17.40 -14.91
C GLN A 7 1.22 -17.32 -16.38
N GLU A 8 0.03 -16.79 -16.67
CA GLU A 8 -0.34 -16.42 -18.03
C GLU A 8 0.66 -15.39 -18.57
N LYS A 9 1.10 -15.55 -19.82
CA LYS A 9 2.00 -14.59 -20.44
C LYS A 9 1.26 -13.29 -20.72
N LEU A 10 1.93 -12.16 -20.47
CA LEU A 10 1.38 -10.85 -20.79
C LEU A 10 1.20 -10.69 -22.32
N ILE A 11 0.01 -10.29 -22.72
CA ILE A 11 -0.37 -9.99 -24.10
C ILE A 11 -0.20 -8.49 -24.31
N LEU A 12 0.86 -8.13 -25.04
CA LEU A 12 1.16 -6.74 -25.33
C LEU A 12 0.07 -6.11 -26.20
N ASN A 13 -0.41 -4.96 -25.74
CA ASN A 13 -1.24 -4.11 -26.57
C ASN A 13 -0.38 -3.50 -27.69
N ARG A 14 -0.59 -3.97 -28.93
CA ARG A 14 0.10 -3.49 -30.14
C ARG A 14 -0.69 -2.43 -30.91
N SER A 15 -1.94 -2.17 -30.52
CA SER A 15 -2.86 -1.32 -31.27
C SER A 15 -3.86 -0.64 -30.35
N GLY A 16 -4.01 0.69 -30.45
CA GLY A 16 -4.97 1.44 -29.67
C GLY A 16 -4.32 2.46 -28.75
N ARG A 17 -5.10 2.95 -27.77
CA ARG A 17 -4.64 3.97 -26.82
C ARG A 17 -3.56 3.39 -25.92
N ARG A 18 -2.44 4.09 -25.84
CA ARG A 18 -1.36 3.78 -24.90
C ARG A 18 -1.66 4.40 -23.53
N ILE A 19 -1.81 3.56 -22.51
CA ILE A 19 -2.03 3.96 -21.12
C ILE A 19 -0.72 3.75 -20.36
N LEU A 20 -0.10 4.83 -19.91
CA LEU A 20 1.26 4.84 -19.40
C LEU A 20 1.39 5.80 -18.21
N LEU A 21 2.04 5.33 -17.16
CA LEU A 21 2.50 6.14 -16.03
C LEU A 21 4.03 6.08 -15.97
N LYS A 22 4.69 7.24 -15.95
CA LYS A 22 6.16 7.36 -15.99
C LYS A 22 6.70 7.80 -14.63
N ASP A 23 8.03 7.82 -14.53
CA ASP A 23 8.76 8.34 -13.37
C ASP A 23 8.43 7.59 -12.08
N LEU A 24 8.32 6.27 -12.22
CA LEU A 24 7.94 5.34 -11.16
C LEU A 24 9.14 4.55 -10.66
N MET A 25 9.23 4.43 -9.34
CA MET A 25 10.02 3.42 -8.67
C MET A 25 9.16 2.19 -8.36
N ILE A 26 9.79 1.03 -8.12
CA ILE A 26 9.13 -0.23 -7.80
C ILE A 26 9.57 -0.77 -6.44
N ARG A 27 8.64 -1.31 -5.66
CA ARG A 27 8.93 -2.17 -4.50
C ARG A 27 8.23 -3.53 -4.66
N PRO A 28 8.90 -4.65 -4.35
CA PRO A 28 10.31 -4.73 -3.98
C PRO A 28 11.23 -4.37 -5.16
N ASN A 29 12.46 -3.96 -4.86
CA ASN A 29 13.43 -3.57 -5.90
C ASN A 29 13.79 -4.75 -6.83
N ILE A 30 13.87 -4.49 -8.13
CA ILE A 30 14.29 -5.46 -9.15
C ILE A 30 15.78 -5.83 -9.00
N SER A 31 16.63 -4.83 -8.77
CA SER A 31 18.07 -5.05 -8.59
C SER A 31 18.44 -5.05 -7.10
N THR A 32 19.47 -5.80 -6.74
CA THR A 32 20.04 -5.83 -5.39
C THR A 32 20.95 -4.63 -5.10
N GLY A 33 21.15 -3.73 -6.08
CA GLY A 33 21.97 -2.53 -5.90
C GLY A 33 21.23 -1.40 -5.18
N MET A 34 21.98 -0.46 -4.62
CA MET A 34 21.42 0.71 -3.91
C MET A 34 20.78 1.76 -4.83
N ARG A 35 20.92 1.61 -6.16
CA ARG A 35 20.42 2.60 -7.10
C ARG A 35 18.90 2.45 -7.30
N LYS A 36 18.15 3.50 -6.97
CA LYS A 36 16.74 3.65 -7.35
C LYS A 36 16.61 3.53 -8.87
N LEU A 37 15.82 2.56 -9.32
CA LEU A 37 15.50 2.36 -10.73
C LEU A 37 14.19 3.08 -11.02
N ILE A 38 14.22 3.97 -12.02
CA ILE A 38 13.06 4.70 -12.49
C ILE A 38 12.61 4.05 -13.79
N GLY A 39 11.34 3.69 -13.85
CA GLY A 39 10.71 3.05 -14.99
C GLY A 39 9.35 3.64 -15.31
N ALA A 40 8.63 2.93 -16.17
CA ALA A 40 7.27 3.27 -16.55
C ALA A 40 6.38 2.03 -16.49
N LEU A 41 5.14 2.22 -16.04
CA LEU A 41 4.10 1.21 -15.96
C LEU A 41 3.11 1.42 -17.12
N GLU A 42 2.96 0.41 -17.96
CA GLU A 42 2.13 0.43 -19.16
C GLU A 42 1.01 -0.62 -19.06
N ALA A 43 -0.21 -0.22 -19.39
CA ALA A 43 -1.36 -1.12 -19.45
C ALA A 43 -1.43 -1.83 -20.81
N HIS A 44 -1.67 -3.13 -20.76
CA HIS A 44 -1.76 -4.01 -21.92
C HIS A 44 -3.04 -4.85 -21.86
N THR A 45 -3.22 -5.78 -22.80
CA THR A 45 -4.52 -6.45 -23.01
C THR A 45 -4.97 -7.28 -21.80
N ASN A 46 -4.06 -7.97 -21.12
CA ASN A 46 -4.39 -8.83 -19.96
C ASN A 46 -3.59 -8.49 -18.69
N GLY A 47 -2.92 -7.33 -18.65
CA GLY A 47 -2.13 -6.95 -17.50
C GLY A 47 -1.35 -5.64 -17.67
N LEU A 48 -0.43 -5.42 -16.74
CA LEU A 48 0.45 -4.28 -16.66
C LEU A 48 1.90 -4.73 -16.84
N ARG A 49 2.70 -3.91 -17.53
CA ARG A 49 4.14 -4.08 -17.66
C ARG A 49 4.88 -2.89 -17.08
N PHE A 50 5.72 -3.15 -16.09
CA PHE A 50 6.71 -2.20 -15.65
C PHE A 50 8.02 -2.44 -16.39
N THR A 51 8.57 -1.39 -16.99
CA THR A 51 9.84 -1.45 -17.72
C THR A 51 10.84 -0.45 -17.17
N VAL A 52 12.06 -0.92 -16.91
CA VAL A 52 13.22 -0.09 -16.57
C VAL A 52 14.26 -0.26 -17.68
N ASN A 53 14.77 0.86 -18.20
CA ASN A 53 15.86 0.86 -19.16
C ASN A 53 17.16 1.33 -18.49
N THR A 54 18.13 0.43 -18.35
CA THR A 54 19.43 0.73 -17.73
C THR A 54 20.56 0.34 -18.66
N ARG A 55 21.24 1.33 -19.27
CA ARG A 55 22.49 1.16 -20.04
C ARG A 55 22.52 -0.09 -20.95
N GLY A 56 21.46 -0.32 -21.73
CA GLY A 56 21.37 -1.42 -22.70
C GLY A 56 20.73 -2.71 -22.17
N GLN A 57 20.39 -2.79 -20.89
CA GLN A 57 19.56 -3.86 -20.31
C GLN A 57 18.16 -3.33 -20.01
N MET A 58 17.15 -4.09 -20.43
CA MET A 58 15.74 -3.81 -20.15
C MET A 58 15.24 -4.80 -19.11
N ASP A 59 14.97 -4.32 -17.90
CA ASP A 59 14.33 -5.12 -16.87
C ASP A 59 12.82 -4.93 -16.95
N VAL A 60 12.08 -6.02 -16.83
CA VAL A 60 10.64 -6.08 -17.03
C VAL A 60 9.98 -6.81 -15.87
N VAL A 61 8.88 -6.26 -15.37
CA VAL A 61 7.99 -6.92 -14.40
C VAL A 61 6.57 -6.88 -14.95
N ASP A 62 5.99 -8.05 -15.15
CA ASP A 62 4.62 -8.20 -15.65
C ASP A 62 3.68 -8.57 -14.50
N VAL A 63 2.51 -7.93 -14.45
CA VAL A 63 1.44 -8.22 -13.49
C VAL A 63 0.15 -8.43 -14.27
N THR A 64 -0.36 -9.65 -14.33
CA THR A 64 -1.62 -9.95 -15.03
C THR A 64 -2.83 -9.49 -14.23
N TYR A 65 -3.88 -9.00 -14.90
CA TYR A 65 -5.12 -8.57 -14.24
C TYR A 65 -5.79 -9.72 -13.47
N SER A 66 -5.74 -10.93 -14.01
CA SER A 66 -6.29 -12.13 -13.38
C SER A 66 -5.64 -12.47 -12.03
N ASN A 67 -4.37 -12.11 -11.85
CA ASN A 67 -3.60 -12.38 -10.63
C ASN A 67 -3.69 -11.27 -9.58
N ILE A 68 -4.27 -10.10 -9.90
CA ILE A 68 -4.50 -9.05 -8.92
C ILE A 68 -5.66 -9.48 -8.02
N LYS A 69 -5.42 -9.51 -6.70
CA LYS A 69 -6.44 -9.71 -5.68
C LYS A 69 -7.02 -8.36 -5.25
N HIS A 70 -6.14 -7.42 -4.90
CA HIS A 70 -6.52 -6.04 -4.59
C HIS A 70 -5.58 -5.06 -5.28
N ALA A 71 -6.15 -4.01 -5.86
CA ALA A 71 -5.42 -2.87 -6.38
C ALA A 71 -5.79 -1.64 -5.57
N ILE A 72 -4.79 -0.87 -5.14
CA ILE A 72 -5.00 0.26 -4.21
C ILE A 72 -4.24 1.47 -4.75
N LEU A 73 -4.93 2.59 -4.89
CA LEU A 73 -4.32 3.89 -5.13
C LEU A 73 -4.23 4.62 -3.79
N GLN A 74 -3.02 5.00 -3.36
CA GLN A 74 -2.85 5.88 -2.20
C GLN A 74 -2.25 7.22 -2.65
N PRO A 75 -3.07 8.29 -2.68
CA PRO A 75 -2.63 9.65 -2.98
C PRO A 75 -1.60 10.17 -1.98
N CYS A 76 -0.71 11.07 -2.43
CA CYS A 76 0.19 11.83 -1.54
C CYS A 76 -0.53 13.06 -0.98
N GLU A 77 -1.22 12.91 0.15
CA GLU A 77 -1.80 14.06 0.87
C GLU A 77 -0.95 14.44 2.08
N ARG A 78 -0.69 13.48 2.97
CA ARG A 78 0.17 13.66 4.16
C ARG A 78 1.52 12.95 4.02
N GLU A 79 1.61 12.02 3.09
CA GLU A 79 2.75 11.17 2.82
C GLU A 79 3.65 11.81 1.76
N LEU A 80 4.93 11.45 1.79
CA LEU A 80 5.93 11.93 0.84
C LEU A 80 5.93 11.16 -0.49
N ILE A 81 5.03 10.18 -0.65
CA ILE A 81 4.93 9.37 -1.86
C ILE A 81 3.48 9.24 -2.29
N VAL A 82 3.25 9.22 -3.61
CA VAL A 82 2.02 8.72 -4.23
C VAL A 82 2.30 7.33 -4.77
N LEU A 83 1.36 6.41 -4.65
CA LEU A 83 1.59 5.01 -5.00
C LEU A 83 0.36 4.31 -5.56
N VAL A 84 0.62 3.30 -6.38
CA VAL A 84 -0.30 2.22 -6.73
C VAL A 84 0.28 0.93 -6.16
N HIS A 85 -0.53 0.19 -5.42
CA HIS A 85 -0.16 -1.10 -4.82
C HIS A 85 -1.02 -2.23 -5.39
N PHE A 86 -0.39 -3.36 -5.66
CA PHE A 86 -1.06 -4.60 -6.07
C PHE A 86 -0.73 -5.70 -5.08
N HIS A 87 -1.78 -6.20 -4.41
CA HIS A 87 -1.74 -7.44 -3.66
C HIS A 87 -2.23 -8.58 -4.57
N LEU A 88 -1.44 -9.64 -4.70
CA LEU A 88 -1.61 -10.69 -5.70
C LEU A 88 -2.22 -11.96 -5.10
N LYS A 89 -2.96 -12.71 -5.92
CA LYS A 89 -3.50 -14.03 -5.55
C LYS A 89 -2.39 -15.06 -5.46
N THR A 90 -1.47 -15.03 -6.43
CA THR A 90 -0.29 -15.89 -6.48
C THR A 90 0.98 -15.05 -6.55
N PRO A 91 2.06 -15.48 -5.88
CA PRO A 91 3.27 -14.69 -5.81
C PRO A 91 4.01 -14.70 -7.14
N ILE A 92 4.66 -13.59 -7.47
CA ILE A 92 5.50 -13.44 -8.66
C ILE A 92 6.96 -13.23 -8.28
N LEU A 93 7.83 -13.34 -9.28
CA LEU A 93 9.24 -13.00 -9.13
C LEU A 93 9.47 -11.54 -9.52
N VAL A 94 9.99 -10.74 -8.60
CA VAL A 94 10.49 -9.39 -8.87
C VAL A 94 11.98 -9.39 -8.59
N GLY A 95 12.79 -9.31 -9.65
CA GLY A 95 14.22 -9.55 -9.55
C GLY A 95 14.53 -10.97 -9.08
N LYS A 96 15.05 -11.09 -7.85
CA LYS A 96 15.32 -12.38 -7.18
C LYS A 96 14.34 -12.71 -6.06
N LYS A 97 13.36 -11.84 -5.79
CA LYS A 97 12.44 -11.98 -4.66
C LYS A 97 11.09 -12.51 -5.13
N ARG A 98 10.61 -13.56 -4.46
CA ARG A 98 9.23 -14.03 -4.56
C ARG A 98 8.36 -13.14 -3.67
N THR A 99 7.31 -12.53 -4.22
CA THR A 99 6.45 -11.58 -3.49
C THR A 99 4.99 -11.70 -3.88
N LEU A 100 4.08 -11.48 -2.93
CA LEU A 100 2.64 -11.28 -3.18
C LEU A 100 2.29 -9.81 -3.37
N ASP A 101 3.23 -8.92 -3.10
CA ASP A 101 3.01 -7.48 -3.07
C ASP A 101 3.96 -6.80 -4.04
N VAL A 102 3.40 -5.94 -4.90
CA VAL A 102 4.15 -5.12 -5.86
C VAL A 102 3.58 -3.71 -5.82
N GLN A 103 4.46 -2.73 -5.67
CA GLN A 103 4.09 -1.33 -5.51
C GLN A 103 4.87 -0.47 -6.50
N PHE A 104 4.19 0.48 -7.11
CA PHE A 104 4.77 1.50 -7.98
C PHE A 104 4.51 2.87 -7.39
N TYR A 105 5.55 3.68 -7.21
CA TYR A 105 5.44 4.94 -6.48
C TYR A 105 6.34 6.04 -7.04
N THR A 106 5.97 7.29 -6.76
CA THR A 106 6.76 8.49 -7.04
C THR A 106 6.89 9.32 -5.77
N GLU A 107 8.07 9.88 -5.52
CA GLU A 107 8.33 10.80 -4.41
C GLU A 107 7.76 12.19 -4.72
N ALA A 108 6.98 12.73 -3.80
CA ALA A 108 6.22 13.98 -3.92
C ALA A 108 6.74 15.08 -2.99
N GLY A 109 7.84 14.86 -2.27
CA GLY A 109 8.48 15.83 -1.39
C GLY A 109 9.85 15.35 -0.91
N THR A 110 10.65 16.28 -0.39
CA THR A 110 11.95 16.03 0.25
C THR A 110 11.80 15.99 1.77
N GLN A 111 12.38 14.97 2.43
CA GLN A 111 12.67 15.07 3.87
C GLN A 111 13.63 16.24 4.06
N THR A 112 13.15 17.33 4.64
CA THR A 112 14.00 18.47 5.01
C THR A 112 14.60 18.16 6.37
N ASP A 113 15.73 17.44 6.38
CA ASP A 113 16.45 17.06 7.61
C ASP A 113 17.26 18.22 8.22
N ASP A 114 17.33 19.39 7.59
CA ASP A 114 18.11 20.52 8.07
C ASP A 114 17.34 21.39 9.09
N LEU A 115 17.12 20.82 10.28
CA LEU A 115 16.65 21.57 11.45
C LEU A 115 17.64 22.69 11.88
N ASP A 116 18.90 22.61 11.45
CA ASP A 116 19.94 23.59 11.81
C ASP A 116 19.84 24.90 11.02
N ASN A 117 19.19 24.90 9.84
CA ASN A 117 19.09 26.08 8.98
C ASN A 117 17.78 26.88 9.19
N ARG A 118 16.85 26.37 10.02
CA ARG A 118 15.58 27.03 10.36
C ARG A 118 15.70 28.09 11.46
N ARG A 119 16.82 28.16 12.19
CA ARG A 119 17.02 29.18 13.24
C ARG A 119 17.34 30.58 12.70
N THR A 120 17.57 30.71 11.40
CA THR A 120 17.97 31.97 10.75
C THR A 120 16.94 32.49 9.75
N ARG A 121 15.84 31.75 9.53
CA ARG A 121 14.78 32.15 8.58
C ARG A 121 13.60 32.75 9.33
N SER A 122 13.26 33.97 8.95
CA SER A 122 12.08 34.68 9.46
C SER A 122 10.83 33.99 8.93
N TYR A 123 9.84 33.77 9.81
CA TYR A 123 8.51 33.20 9.51
C TYR A 123 7.70 34.01 8.45
N HIS A 124 8.29 35.07 7.90
CA HIS A 124 7.77 35.95 6.85
C HIS A 124 8.77 36.13 5.70
N ASP A 125 9.47 35.06 5.32
CA ASP A 125 10.24 35.05 4.07
C ASP A 125 9.30 34.70 2.90
N PRO A 126 9.11 35.59 1.90
CA PRO A 126 8.34 35.30 0.69
C PRO A 126 8.77 33.98 0.01
N ASP A 127 10.03 33.58 0.14
CA ASP A 127 10.57 32.38 -0.46
C ASP A 127 9.99 31.09 0.15
N GLU A 128 9.73 31.06 1.46
CA GLU A 128 9.13 29.89 2.13
C GLU A 128 7.69 29.65 1.66
N THR A 129 6.91 30.74 1.51
CA THR A 129 5.53 30.64 1.01
C THR A 129 5.50 30.12 -0.43
N LEU A 130 6.46 30.53 -1.26
CA LEU A 130 6.57 30.07 -2.65
C LEU A 130 6.97 28.59 -2.76
N ASP A 131 7.83 28.11 -1.87
CA ASP A 131 8.23 26.70 -1.83
C ASP A 131 7.06 25.80 -1.39
N GLU A 132 6.31 26.21 -0.36
CA GLU A 132 5.10 25.48 0.08
C GLU A 132 4.02 25.40 -1.02
N MET A 133 3.82 26.50 -1.76
CA MET A 133 2.90 26.52 -2.91
C MET A 133 3.37 25.55 -4.01
N ARG A 134 4.66 25.54 -4.34
CA ARG A 134 5.24 24.62 -5.33
C ARG A 134 5.08 23.16 -4.94
N GLU A 135 5.31 22.81 -3.67
CA GLU A 135 5.12 21.45 -3.17
C GLU A 135 3.65 21.01 -3.27
N ARG A 136 2.71 21.90 -2.91
CA ARG A 136 1.28 21.63 -3.01
C ARG A 136 0.82 21.41 -4.46
N GLU A 137 1.30 22.22 -5.39
CA GLU A 137 1.00 22.07 -6.82
C GLU A 137 1.59 20.77 -7.38
N MET A 138 2.82 20.41 -6.99
CA MET A 138 3.44 19.15 -7.37
C MET A 138 2.64 17.94 -6.87
N LYS A 139 2.25 17.91 -5.59
CA LYS A 139 1.39 16.85 -5.03
C LYS A 139 0.07 16.74 -5.76
N LYS A 140 -0.60 17.87 -6.03
CA LYS A 140 -1.86 17.90 -6.79
C LYS A 140 -1.70 17.35 -8.21
N LYS A 141 -0.60 17.70 -8.89
CA LYS A 141 -0.28 17.21 -10.23
C LYS A 141 -0.05 15.70 -10.22
N LEU A 142 0.79 15.20 -9.32
CA LEU A 142 1.10 13.77 -9.17
C LEU A 142 -0.15 12.94 -8.84
N ASN A 143 -0.95 13.37 -7.87
CA ASN A 143 -2.23 12.73 -7.55
C ASN A 143 -3.17 12.68 -8.75
N GLY A 144 -3.23 13.77 -9.54
CA GLY A 144 -4.01 13.82 -10.77
C GLY A 144 -3.50 12.86 -11.85
N GLU A 145 -2.18 12.71 -12.01
CA GLU A 145 -1.57 11.76 -12.96
C GLU A 145 -1.88 10.31 -12.61
N PHE A 146 -1.68 9.94 -11.34
CA PHE A 146 -1.99 8.61 -10.83
C PHE A 146 -3.48 8.29 -10.95
N LYS A 147 -4.36 9.23 -10.55
CA LYS A 147 -5.81 9.07 -10.66
C LYS A 147 -6.25 8.86 -12.11
N ARG A 148 -5.73 9.66 -13.05
CA ARG A 148 -6.04 9.47 -14.49
C ARG A 148 -5.55 8.13 -15.02
N PHE A 149 -4.39 7.67 -14.57
CA PHE A 149 -3.85 6.37 -14.97
C PHE A 149 -4.75 5.24 -14.50
N VAL A 150 -5.11 5.19 -13.21
CA VAL A 150 -5.96 4.10 -12.69
C VAL A 150 -7.34 4.09 -13.34
N GLN A 151 -7.95 5.26 -13.57
CA GLN A 151 -9.23 5.36 -14.29
C GLN A 151 -9.16 4.78 -15.71
N GLN A 152 -8.06 5.04 -16.43
CA GLN A 152 -7.86 4.45 -17.76
C GLN A 152 -7.63 2.94 -17.70
N VAL A 153 -6.98 2.43 -16.64
CA VAL A 153 -6.82 0.99 -16.43
C VAL A 153 -8.16 0.32 -16.12
N GLU A 154 -9.00 0.96 -15.31
CA GLU A 154 -10.38 0.51 -15.01
C GLU A 154 -11.24 0.45 -16.28
N GLU A 155 -11.10 1.40 -17.21
CA GLU A 155 -11.83 1.41 -18.49
C GLU A 155 -11.51 0.20 -19.39
N VAL A 156 -10.28 -0.34 -19.32
CA VAL A 156 -9.80 -1.39 -20.23
C VAL A 156 -9.65 -2.76 -19.57
N SER A 157 -9.92 -2.84 -18.26
CA SER A 157 -9.74 -4.06 -17.47
C SER A 157 -10.94 -4.30 -16.55
N LYS A 158 -10.86 -5.36 -15.74
CA LYS A 158 -11.84 -5.63 -14.66
C LYS A 158 -11.27 -5.33 -13.27
N VAL A 159 -10.13 -4.64 -13.23
CA VAL A 159 -9.48 -4.26 -11.96
C VAL A 159 -10.18 -3.01 -11.45
N GLU A 160 -10.55 -3.01 -10.17
CA GLU A 160 -11.08 -1.85 -9.47
C GLU A 160 -10.03 -1.38 -8.46
N PHE A 161 -9.78 -0.06 -8.42
CA PHE A 161 -8.80 0.51 -7.50
C PHE A 161 -9.48 1.06 -6.24
N ASP A 162 -9.13 0.47 -5.12
CA ASP A 162 -9.52 0.95 -3.80
C ASP A 162 -8.78 2.24 -3.45
N LEU A 163 -9.46 3.12 -2.71
CA LEU A 163 -8.89 4.31 -2.07
C LEU A 163 -8.95 4.15 -0.55
N PRO A 164 -7.89 4.51 0.19
CA PRO A 164 -7.92 4.49 1.65
C PRO A 164 -8.86 5.57 2.25
N TYR A 165 -9.68 5.17 3.23
CA TYR A 165 -10.55 6.03 4.02
C TYR A 165 -9.75 6.66 5.18
N ARG A 166 -9.18 7.83 4.95
CA ARG A 166 -8.29 8.50 5.92
C ARG A 166 -8.97 8.90 7.21
N GLU A 167 -10.27 9.16 7.16
CA GLU A 167 -11.11 9.50 8.30
C GLU A 167 -11.33 8.32 9.27
N LEU A 168 -11.15 7.09 8.79
CA LEU A 168 -11.26 5.86 9.59
C LEU A 168 -9.91 5.33 10.07
N LYS A 169 -8.83 6.11 9.89
CA LYS A 169 -7.47 5.67 10.25
C LYS A 169 -7.30 5.48 11.75
N PHE A 170 -6.43 4.55 12.11
CA PHE A 170 -6.00 4.33 13.49
C PHE A 170 -4.51 3.98 13.52
N SER A 171 -3.88 4.07 14.69
CA SER A 171 -2.47 3.70 14.87
C SER A 171 -2.33 2.32 15.53
N GLY A 172 -1.26 1.61 15.20
CA GLY A 172 -0.97 0.30 15.76
C GLY A 172 0.36 -0.25 15.25
N VAL A 173 0.72 -1.44 15.71
CA VAL A 173 1.96 -2.14 15.38
C VAL A 173 1.60 -3.44 14.66
N PRO A 174 1.39 -3.42 13.32
CA PRO A 174 1.12 -4.61 12.53
C PRO A 174 2.38 -5.45 12.30
N LEU A 175 3.56 -4.83 12.42
CA LEU A 175 4.86 -5.44 12.17
C LEU A 175 5.86 -5.08 13.27
N LYS A 176 6.72 -4.08 13.05
CA LYS A 176 7.83 -3.71 13.98
C LYS A 176 7.73 -2.31 14.55
N SER A 177 7.01 -1.42 13.90
CA SER A 177 6.88 -0.01 14.25
C SER A 177 5.42 0.36 14.43
N ASN A 178 5.17 1.42 15.22
CA ASN A 178 3.85 2.04 15.27
C ASN A 178 3.66 2.83 13.98
N VAL A 179 2.60 2.51 13.26
CA VAL A 179 2.26 3.12 11.97
C VAL A 179 0.78 3.46 11.92
N GLU A 180 0.41 4.38 11.02
CA GLU A 180 -0.98 4.61 10.67
C GLU A 180 -1.48 3.48 9.75
N ILE A 181 -2.61 2.89 10.13
CA ILE A 181 -3.32 1.85 9.39
C ILE A 181 -4.58 2.47 8.81
N LEU A 182 -4.77 2.24 7.51
CA LEU A 182 -5.86 2.81 6.74
C LEU A 182 -6.80 1.70 6.28
N PRO A 183 -8.10 1.81 6.58
CA PRO A 183 -9.11 0.98 5.93
C PRO A 183 -9.29 1.38 4.45
N THR A 184 -9.53 0.41 3.59
CA THR A 184 -10.11 0.58 2.26
C THR A 184 -11.47 -0.12 2.22
N ALA A 185 -12.11 -0.20 1.05
CA ALA A 185 -13.36 -0.97 0.90
C ALA A 185 -13.14 -2.45 1.24
N ASN A 186 -12.00 -3.02 0.86
CA ASN A 186 -11.75 -4.45 0.93
C ASN A 186 -10.58 -4.85 1.83
N CYS A 187 -9.79 -3.92 2.35
CA CYS A 187 -8.55 -4.21 3.08
C CYS A 187 -8.31 -3.30 4.29
N LEU A 188 -7.55 -3.77 5.27
CA LEU A 188 -6.73 -2.91 6.13
C LEU A 188 -5.32 -2.84 5.59
N VAL A 189 -4.76 -1.63 5.44
CA VAL A 189 -3.44 -1.45 4.84
C VAL A 189 -2.53 -0.47 5.54
N HIS A 190 -1.23 -0.72 5.43
CA HIS A 190 -0.16 0.24 5.58
C HIS A 190 0.83 0.05 4.43
N LEU A 191 0.90 1.02 3.52
CA LEU A 191 1.64 0.89 2.25
C LEU A 191 2.84 1.83 2.12
N VAL A 192 3.04 2.74 3.07
CA VAL A 192 4.08 3.78 2.98
C VAL A 192 5.47 3.19 3.21
N GLU A 193 5.58 2.32 4.22
CA GLU A 193 6.80 1.60 4.57
C GLU A 193 6.83 0.21 3.92
N TRP A 194 8.05 -0.33 3.75
CA TRP A 194 8.26 -1.67 3.20
C TRP A 194 8.96 -2.57 4.24
N PRO A 195 8.48 -3.80 4.50
CA PRO A 195 7.38 -4.49 3.83
C PRO A 195 6.00 -3.90 4.14
N PRO A 196 5.05 -3.98 3.19
CA PRO A 196 3.72 -3.44 3.38
C PRO A 196 2.92 -4.34 4.33
N PHE A 197 1.94 -3.75 5.00
CA PHE A 197 0.86 -4.50 5.64
C PHE A 197 -0.37 -4.44 4.74
N VAL A 198 -0.86 -5.61 4.33
CA VAL A 198 -2.13 -5.76 3.61
C VAL A 198 -2.91 -6.89 4.26
N LEU A 199 -4.14 -6.62 4.65
CA LEU A 199 -5.06 -7.58 5.25
C LEU A 199 -6.38 -7.53 4.47
N PRO A 200 -6.61 -8.46 3.53
CA PRO A 200 -7.91 -8.67 2.89
C PRO A 200 -8.98 -8.97 3.94
N LEU A 201 -10.05 -8.18 3.97
CA LEU A 201 -11.14 -8.34 4.93
C LEU A 201 -12.03 -9.53 4.58
N GLU A 202 -12.19 -9.83 3.30
CA GLU A 202 -12.94 -10.98 2.79
C GLU A 202 -12.37 -12.34 3.23
N ASP A 203 -11.10 -12.40 3.64
CA ASP A 203 -10.46 -13.63 4.10
C ASP A 203 -10.62 -13.85 5.62
N ILE A 204 -11.20 -12.89 6.34
CA ILE A 204 -11.28 -12.92 7.81
C ILE A 204 -12.54 -13.70 8.22
N GLU A 205 -12.34 -14.65 9.13
CA GLU A 205 -13.42 -15.39 9.78
C GLU A 205 -13.88 -14.64 11.03
N ILE A 206 -12.92 -14.28 11.88
CA ILE A 206 -13.22 -13.70 13.19
C ILE A 206 -12.09 -12.81 13.70
N VAL A 207 -12.46 -11.81 14.48
CA VAL A 207 -11.52 -10.92 15.17
C VAL A 207 -11.54 -11.15 16.68
N SER A 208 -10.37 -11.17 17.31
CA SER A 208 -10.24 -11.21 18.77
C SER A 208 -9.54 -9.94 19.25
N PHE A 209 -10.24 -9.14 20.06
CA PHE A 209 -9.65 -8.03 20.81
C PHE A 209 -9.04 -8.55 22.11
N GLU A 210 -7.72 -8.47 22.23
CA GLU A 210 -6.98 -8.92 23.41
C GLU A 210 -6.51 -7.73 24.26
N ARG A 211 -6.29 -7.98 25.55
CA ARG A 211 -5.90 -6.96 26.55
C ARG A 211 -6.90 -5.82 26.70
N VAL A 212 -8.18 -6.09 26.48
CA VAL A 212 -9.25 -5.12 26.77
C VAL A 212 -9.58 -5.20 28.26
N SER A 213 -9.00 -4.30 29.06
CA SER A 213 -9.23 -4.23 30.51
C SER A 213 -9.18 -2.79 31.02
N HIS A 214 -9.89 -2.52 32.11
CA HIS A 214 -9.85 -1.22 32.77
C HIS A 214 -8.42 -0.86 33.20
N GLY A 215 -8.00 0.37 32.91
CA GLY A 215 -6.66 0.90 33.23
C GLY A 215 -5.60 0.68 32.14
N LEU A 216 -5.85 -0.15 31.12
CA LEU A 216 -4.94 -0.28 29.98
C LEU A 216 -5.20 0.82 28.95
N ARG A 217 -4.12 1.38 28.40
CA ARG A 217 -4.17 2.44 27.38
C ARG A 217 -4.21 1.89 25.96
N ASN A 218 -3.88 0.62 25.79
CA ASN A 218 -3.74 -0.02 24.49
C ASN A 218 -4.29 -1.45 24.56
N PHE A 219 -4.74 -1.96 23.42
CA PHE A 219 -5.21 -3.33 23.22
C PHE A 219 -4.58 -3.91 21.94
N ASP A 220 -4.78 -5.21 21.71
CA ASP A 220 -4.35 -5.88 20.47
C ASP A 220 -5.56 -6.39 19.70
N MET A 221 -5.43 -6.44 18.38
CA MET A 221 -6.46 -6.94 17.47
C MET A 221 -5.89 -8.09 16.65
N ILE A 222 -6.45 -9.29 16.85
CA ILE A 222 -6.03 -10.53 16.21
C ILE A 222 -7.06 -10.89 15.15
N PHE A 223 -6.58 -11.19 13.95
CA PHE A 223 -7.39 -11.55 12.79
C PHE A 223 -7.16 -13.03 12.47
N VAL A 224 -8.22 -13.81 12.61
CA VAL A 224 -8.24 -15.23 12.25
C VAL A 224 -8.80 -15.35 10.85
N PHE A 225 -8.07 -16.04 9.97
CA PHE A 225 -8.51 -16.27 8.59
C PHE A 225 -9.52 -17.40 8.50
N GLN A 226 -10.36 -17.38 7.47
CA GLN A 226 -11.25 -18.50 7.09
C GLN A 226 -10.44 -19.78 6.80
N ASP A 227 -9.24 -19.64 6.26
CA ASP A 227 -8.27 -20.74 6.13
C ASP A 227 -7.45 -20.87 7.43
N TYR A 228 -7.87 -21.76 8.31
CA TYR A 228 -7.21 -22.02 9.59
C TYR A 228 -5.80 -22.62 9.48
N ASN A 229 -5.32 -22.96 8.27
CA ASN A 229 -3.92 -23.33 8.07
C ASN A 229 -3.00 -22.10 7.96
N LYS A 230 -3.57 -20.91 7.75
CA LYS A 230 -2.81 -19.65 7.75
C LYS A 230 -2.60 -19.17 9.18
N PRO A 231 -1.40 -18.73 9.54
CA PRO A 231 -1.17 -18.11 10.83
C PRO A 231 -2.02 -16.83 10.94
N VAL A 232 -2.52 -16.56 12.16
CA VAL A 232 -3.26 -15.33 12.44
C VAL A 232 -2.41 -14.09 12.13
N LYS A 233 -3.05 -13.01 11.72
CA LYS A 233 -2.41 -11.70 11.68
C LYS A 233 -2.79 -10.90 12.93
N ARG A 234 -1.91 -10.00 13.34
CA ARG A 234 -2.14 -9.17 14.52
C ARG A 234 -1.76 -7.72 14.25
N ILE A 235 -2.47 -6.83 14.91
CA ILE A 235 -2.10 -5.43 15.05
C ILE A 235 -2.02 -5.16 16.54
N ASP A 236 -0.81 -4.92 17.03
CA ASP A 236 -0.56 -4.76 18.45
C ASP A 236 -0.57 -3.28 18.87
N LEU A 237 -0.72 -3.01 20.17
CA LEU A 237 -0.59 -1.70 20.80
C LEU A 237 -1.53 -0.60 20.22
N ILE A 238 -2.73 -0.97 19.79
CA ILE A 238 -3.74 -0.01 19.31
C ILE A 238 -4.24 0.84 20.50
N PRO A 239 -4.23 2.18 20.42
CA PRO A 239 -4.78 3.03 21.48
C PRO A 239 -6.24 2.74 21.78
N ILE A 240 -6.59 2.71 23.07
CA ILE A 240 -7.93 2.30 23.55
C ILE A 240 -9.06 3.21 23.04
N GLU A 241 -8.75 4.45 22.68
CA GLU A 241 -9.70 5.39 22.06
C GLU A 241 -10.28 4.91 20.73
N TYR A 242 -9.59 4.01 20.02
CA TYR A 242 -10.09 3.42 18.77
C TYR A 242 -10.99 2.19 18.97
N LEU A 243 -11.06 1.62 20.18
CA LEU A 243 -11.73 0.34 20.42
C LEU A 243 -13.20 0.34 20.01
N ASP A 244 -13.97 1.32 20.48
CA ASP A 244 -15.41 1.37 20.21
C ASP A 244 -15.72 1.62 18.73
N ASN A 245 -14.90 2.44 18.06
CA ASN A 245 -15.03 2.70 16.63
C ASN A 245 -14.70 1.45 15.82
N LEU A 246 -13.65 0.71 16.18
CA LEU A 246 -13.26 -0.54 15.50
C LEU A 246 -14.33 -1.62 15.69
N LYS A 247 -14.93 -1.75 16.87
CA LYS A 247 -16.06 -2.68 17.08
C LYS A 247 -17.26 -2.35 16.21
N ARG A 248 -17.63 -1.06 16.12
CA ARG A 248 -18.74 -0.61 15.25
C ARG A 248 -18.43 -0.91 13.80
N TRP A 249 -17.22 -0.58 13.35
CA TRP A 249 -16.77 -0.85 11.99
C TRP A 249 -16.80 -2.34 11.65
N LEU A 250 -16.33 -3.23 12.53
CA LEU A 250 -16.45 -4.68 12.31
C LEU A 250 -17.90 -5.16 12.24
N ASN A 251 -18.80 -4.59 13.04
CA ASN A 251 -20.23 -4.91 12.97
C ASN A 251 -20.84 -4.49 11.62
N GLU A 252 -20.45 -3.33 11.08
CA GLU A 252 -20.89 -2.87 9.75
C GLU A 252 -20.39 -3.78 8.62
N LEU A 253 -19.23 -4.41 8.81
CA LEU A 253 -18.68 -5.41 7.89
C LEU A 253 -19.22 -6.84 8.15
N GLU A 254 -20.13 -7.01 9.11
CA GLU A 254 -20.66 -8.32 9.54
C GLU A 254 -19.57 -9.30 10.00
N ILE A 255 -18.43 -8.80 10.47
CA ILE A 255 -17.34 -9.62 11.02
C ILE A 255 -17.57 -9.84 12.51
N VAL A 256 -17.68 -11.11 12.90
CA VAL A 256 -17.82 -11.49 14.31
C VAL A 256 -16.56 -11.09 15.06
N TRP A 257 -16.72 -10.59 16.29
CA TRP A 257 -15.60 -10.30 17.17
C TRP A 257 -15.86 -10.71 18.62
N TYR A 258 -14.77 -11.04 19.31
CA TYR A 258 -14.74 -11.28 20.75
C TYR A 258 -13.78 -10.32 21.42
N GLU A 259 -13.97 -10.10 22.73
CA GLU A 259 -13.01 -9.35 23.55
C GLU A 259 -12.58 -10.16 24.77
N GLY A 260 -11.31 -9.99 25.16
CA GLY A 260 -10.72 -10.68 26.29
C GLY A 260 -9.63 -9.86 26.97
N LYS A 261 -9.42 -10.14 28.26
CA LYS A 261 -8.38 -9.49 29.08
C LYS A 261 -6.99 -10.10 28.86
N GLN A 262 -6.93 -11.34 28.40
CA GLN A 262 -5.71 -12.13 28.27
C GLN A 262 -5.29 -12.24 26.81
N ASN A 263 -4.00 -12.50 26.59
CA ASN A 263 -3.50 -12.91 25.29
C ASN A 263 -3.70 -14.41 25.12
N LEU A 264 -4.23 -14.84 23.98
CA LEU A 264 -4.41 -16.26 23.67
C LEU A 264 -3.18 -16.81 22.93
N ASN A 265 -3.02 -18.13 22.99
CA ASN A 265 -2.03 -18.83 22.18
C ASN A 265 -2.69 -19.29 20.87
N TRP A 266 -2.26 -18.71 19.75
CA TRP A 266 -2.80 -18.93 18.40
C TRP A 266 -1.94 -19.86 17.52
N ALA A 267 -0.88 -20.45 18.09
CA ALA A 267 0.04 -21.36 17.39
C ALA A 267 -0.52 -22.77 17.23
#